data_AF-A0A485AWM0-F1
#
_entry.id   AF-A0A485AWM0-F1
#
_cell.length_a   1.000
_cell.length_b   1.000
_cell.length_c   1.000
_cell.angle_alpha   90.00
_cell.angle_beta   90.00
_cell.angle_gamma   90.00
#
_symmetry.space_group_name_H-M   'P 1'
#
loop_
_entity.id
_entity.type
_entity.pdbx_description
1 polymer ?
#
loop_
_entity_poly.entity_id
_entity_poly.type
_entity_poly.pdbx_seq_one_letter_code
_entity_poly.pdbx_strand_id
1 'polypeptide(L)'
;MTANYPGASAQTLENTVTQVIEQNMTGIDNLMYMSSQSSATGQASITLSFVAGTDPDEAVQQVQNQLQTAMNKLPQAVQTQGVTVRKTGDTNILTIAFVSTDGSMDKPRYLRLCRQ
;
A
#
# COMPACT_ATOMS: atom_id res chain seq x y z
N MET A 1 3.66 0.07 -4.13
CA MET A 1 2.32 -0.49 -3.86
C MET A 1 2.00 -0.34 -2.39
N THR A 2 0.75 -0.10 -2.04
CA THR A 2 0.32 0.01 -0.63
C THR A 2 -0.99 -0.73 -0.42
N ALA A 3 -1.06 -1.52 0.65
CA ALA A 3 -2.23 -2.26 1.10
C ALA A 3 -2.55 -1.90 2.56
N ASN A 4 -3.84 -1.87 2.90
CA ASN A 4 -4.31 -1.52 4.23
C ASN A 4 -5.16 -2.65 4.81
N TYR A 5 -4.80 -3.11 6.00
CA TYR A 5 -5.55 -4.06 6.81
C TYR A 5 -5.70 -3.50 8.24
N PRO A 6 -6.68 -2.60 8.46
CA PRO A 6 -6.90 -2.02 9.77
C PRO A 6 -7.26 -3.11 10.79
N GLY A 7 -6.63 -3.05 11.97
CA GLY A 7 -6.85 -4.00 13.07
C GLY A 7 -5.96 -5.25 13.05
N ALA A 8 -5.14 -5.45 12.02
CA ALA A 8 -4.12 -6.51 12.01
C ALA A 8 -2.83 -6.06 12.71
N SER A 9 -2.17 -6.99 13.42
CA SER A 9 -0.81 -6.76 13.90
C SER A 9 0.18 -6.76 12.72
N ALA A 10 1.37 -6.16 12.91
CA ALA A 10 2.42 -6.16 11.88
C ALA A 10 2.76 -7.58 11.40
N GLN A 11 2.83 -8.54 12.32
CA GLN A 11 3.14 -9.94 12.02
C GLN A 11 2.04 -10.62 11.22
N THR A 12 0.77 -10.38 11.57
CA THR A 12 -0.37 -10.91 10.80
C THR A 12 -0.37 -10.32 9.41
N LEU A 13 -0.16 -9.02 9.27
CA LEU A 13 -0.11 -8.34 7.99
C LEU A 13 1.02 -8.89 7.10
N GLU A 14 2.19 -9.10 7.67
CA GLU A 14 3.33 -9.67 6.96
C GLU A 14 3.02 -11.07 6.43
N ASN A 15 2.52 -11.97 7.28
CA ASN A 15 2.25 -13.36 6.91
C ASN A 15 1.07 -13.52 5.95
N THR A 16 0.06 -12.64 6.01
CA THR A 16 -1.19 -12.80 5.26
C THR A 16 -1.30 -11.91 4.03
N VAL A 17 -0.58 -10.80 3.98
CA VAL A 17 -0.65 -9.82 2.89
C VAL A 17 0.70 -9.72 2.21
N THR A 18 1.74 -9.35 2.96
CA THR A 18 3.05 -9.08 2.38
C THR A 18 3.63 -10.33 1.71
N GLN A 19 3.74 -11.44 2.42
CA GLN A 19 4.26 -12.70 1.86
C GLN A 19 3.42 -13.21 0.68
N VAL A 20 2.10 -13.08 0.75
CA VAL A 20 1.21 -13.50 -0.34
C VAL A 20 1.50 -12.66 -1.58
N ILE A 21 1.62 -11.34 -1.45
CA ILE A 21 1.96 -10.49 -2.60
C ILE A 21 3.35 -10.86 -3.13
N GLU A 22 4.36 -11.00 -2.28
CA GLU A 22 5.73 -11.35 -2.70
C GLU A 22 5.80 -12.67 -3.48
N GLN A 23 5.09 -13.70 -3.01
CA GLN A 23 5.05 -15.00 -3.69
C GLN A 23 4.34 -14.95 -5.05
N ASN A 24 3.40 -14.02 -5.24
CA ASN A 24 2.71 -13.85 -6.53
C ASN A 24 3.45 -12.86 -7.46
N MET A 25 4.32 -12.01 -6.94
CA MET A 25 5.15 -11.07 -7.74
C MET A 25 6.36 -11.78 -8.36
N THR A 26 6.11 -12.89 -9.05
CA THR A 26 7.11 -13.69 -9.78
C THR A 26 6.94 -13.53 -11.29
N GLY A 27 8.03 -13.70 -12.04
CA GLY A 27 7.99 -13.61 -13.50
C GLY A 27 7.74 -12.19 -14.03
N ILE A 28 8.11 -11.16 -13.26
CA ILE A 28 8.13 -9.77 -13.71
C ILE A 28 9.47 -9.53 -14.40
N ASP A 29 9.43 -9.07 -15.65
CA ASP A 29 10.62 -8.80 -16.43
C ASP A 29 11.37 -7.57 -15.91
N ASN A 30 12.70 -7.64 -15.99
CA ASN A 30 13.60 -6.57 -15.57
C ASN A 30 13.44 -6.13 -14.10
N LEU A 31 12.85 -6.96 -13.24
CA LEU A 31 12.80 -6.73 -11.81
C LEU A 31 14.21 -6.92 -11.21
N MET A 32 14.77 -5.86 -10.64
CA MET A 32 16.10 -5.87 -10.03
C MET A 32 16.02 -6.37 -8.58
N TYR A 33 15.14 -5.75 -7.78
CA TYR A 33 14.88 -6.16 -6.41
C TYR A 33 13.49 -5.72 -5.96
N MET A 34 12.97 -6.41 -4.96
CA MET A 34 11.73 -6.08 -4.29
C MET A 34 12.01 -5.86 -2.80
N SER A 35 11.42 -4.82 -2.23
CA SER A 35 11.47 -4.51 -0.81
C SER A 35 10.05 -4.35 -0.29
N SER A 36 9.79 -4.85 0.91
CA SER A 36 8.49 -4.76 1.55
C SER A 36 8.63 -4.28 2.99
N GLN A 37 7.63 -3.54 3.46
CA GLN A 37 7.58 -2.97 4.79
C GLN A 37 6.18 -3.11 5.34
N SER A 38 6.06 -3.78 6.50
CA SER A 38 4.81 -3.94 7.23
C SER A 38 4.84 -3.05 8.48
N SER A 39 3.81 -2.24 8.68
CA SER A 39 3.66 -1.37 9.85
C SER A 39 2.66 -1.94 10.85
N ALA A 40 2.89 -1.72 12.14
CA ALA A 40 1.96 -2.06 13.22
C ALA A 40 0.62 -1.29 13.15
N THR A 41 0.54 -0.26 12.30
CA THR A 41 -0.71 0.45 11.98
C THR A 41 -1.60 -0.31 10.99
N GLY A 42 -1.20 -1.52 10.55
CA GLY A 42 -1.94 -2.30 9.58
C GLY A 42 -1.73 -1.85 8.13
N GLN A 43 -0.62 -1.16 7.85
CA GLN A 43 -0.25 -0.74 6.49
C GLN A 43 0.94 -1.54 5.98
N ALA A 44 0.82 -2.09 4.78
CA ALA A 44 1.89 -2.80 4.08
C ALA A 44 2.28 -1.99 2.84
N SER A 45 3.57 -1.77 2.65
CA SER A 45 4.14 -1.07 1.50
C SER A 45 5.15 -1.97 0.81
N ILE A 46 5.02 -2.13 -0.50
CA ILE A 46 5.91 -2.95 -1.33
C ILE A 46 6.45 -2.08 -2.46
N THR A 47 7.77 -2.06 -2.60
CA THR A 47 8.52 -1.31 -3.59
C THR A 47 9.24 -2.30 -4.50
N LEU A 48 8.97 -2.21 -5.80
CA LEU A 48 9.65 -2.98 -6.84
C LEU A 48 10.56 -2.05 -7.60
N SER A 49 11.84 -2.42 -7.68
CA SER A 49 12.87 -1.67 -8.38
C SER A 49 13.26 -2.42 -9.65
N PHE A 50 13.25 -1.71 -10.78
CA PHE A 50 13.49 -2.27 -12.09
C PHE A 50 14.85 -1.84 -12.64
N VAL A 51 15.39 -2.60 -13.59
CA VAL A 51 16.63 -2.26 -14.28
C VAL A 51 16.42 -0.97 -15.08
N ALA A 52 17.45 -0.10 -15.10
CA ALA A 52 17.43 1.13 -15.90
C ALA A 52 17.21 0.81 -17.39
N GLY A 53 16.27 1.52 -18.02
CA GLY A 53 15.86 1.27 -19.42
C GLY A 53 14.61 0.39 -19.58
N THR A 54 14.05 -0.14 -18.49
CA THR A 54 12.75 -0.83 -18.52
C THR A 54 11.62 0.15 -18.86
N ASP A 55 10.71 -0.26 -19.75
CA ASP A 55 9.51 0.52 -20.02
C ASP A 55 8.61 0.53 -18.77
N PRO A 56 8.34 1.71 -18.20
CA PRO A 56 7.54 1.81 -16.98
C PRO A 56 6.07 1.44 -17.19
N ASP A 57 5.53 1.55 -18.40
CA ASP A 57 4.13 1.22 -18.69
C ASP A 57 3.96 -0.30 -18.75
N GLU A 58 4.92 -1.02 -19.36
CA GLU A 58 4.98 -2.48 -19.32
C GLU A 58 5.16 -2.99 -17.88
N ALA A 59 6.10 -2.41 -17.13
CA ALA A 59 6.35 -2.79 -15.74
C ALA A 59 5.09 -2.63 -14.87
N VAL A 60 4.37 -1.52 -15.01
CA VAL A 60 3.11 -1.30 -14.29
C VAL A 60 2.04 -2.32 -14.70
N GLN A 61 1.92 -2.64 -16.00
CA GLN A 61 0.97 -3.64 -16.49
C GLN A 61 1.28 -5.04 -15.93
N GLN A 62 2.55 -5.44 -15.91
CA GLN A 62 2.98 -6.72 -15.32
C GLN A 62 2.66 -6.79 -13.83
N VAL A 63 2.99 -5.73 -13.07
CA VAL A 63 2.67 -5.66 -11.64
C VAL A 63 1.16 -5.72 -11.40
N GLN A 64 0.35 -5.03 -12.20
CA GLN A 64 -1.11 -5.09 -12.08
C GLN A 64 -1.66 -6.49 -12.38
N ASN A 65 -1.15 -7.17 -13.41
CA ASN A 65 -1.55 -8.54 -13.74
C ASN A 65 -1.26 -9.50 -12.58
N GLN A 66 -0.07 -9.39 -11.98
CA GLN A 66 0.29 -10.20 -10.82
C GLN A 66 -0.52 -9.84 -9.58
N LEU A 67 -0.80 -8.54 -9.37
CA LEU A 67 -1.62 -8.08 -8.24
C LEU A 67 -3.03 -8.66 -8.33
N GLN A 68 -3.66 -8.70 -9.51
CA GLN A 68 -5.00 -9.29 -9.66
C GLN A 68 -5.02 -10.76 -9.24
N THR A 69 -3.98 -11.52 -9.56
CA THR A 69 -3.84 -12.92 -9.13
C THR A 69 -3.65 -13.02 -7.62
N ALA A 70 -2.86 -12.11 -7.03
CA ALA A 70 -2.64 -12.04 -5.59
C ALA A 70 -3.91 -11.64 -4.82
N MET A 71 -4.73 -10.72 -5.34
CA MET A 71 -5.95 -10.22 -4.71
C MET A 71 -6.91 -11.35 -4.31
N ASN A 72 -7.02 -12.40 -5.14
CA ASN A 72 -7.87 -13.56 -4.86
C ASN A 72 -7.39 -14.39 -3.65
N LYS A 73 -6.12 -14.27 -3.28
CA LYS A 73 -5.50 -14.96 -2.14
C LYS A 73 -5.44 -14.08 -0.88
N LEU A 74 -5.74 -12.79 -0.99
CA LEU A 74 -5.73 -11.87 0.13
C LEU A 74 -7.00 -12.00 0.98
N PRO A 75 -6.95 -11.66 2.28
CA PRO A 75 -8.14 -11.60 3.14
C PRO A 75 -9.19 -10.62 2.59
N GLN A 76 -10.49 -10.94 2.75
CA GLN A 76 -11.59 -10.09 2.29
C GLN A 76 -11.50 -8.64 2.79
N ALA A 77 -11.02 -8.41 4.01
CA ALA A 77 -10.84 -7.06 4.55
C ALA A 77 -9.89 -6.20 3.69
N VAL A 78 -8.83 -6.79 3.16
CA VAL A 78 -7.85 -6.11 2.29
C VAL A 78 -8.40 -5.95 0.87
N GLN A 79 -9.14 -6.95 0.38
CA GLN A 79 -9.81 -6.85 -0.91
C GLN A 79 -10.82 -5.69 -0.94
N THR A 80 -11.63 -5.54 0.12
CA THR A 80 -12.60 -4.44 0.25
C THR A 80 -11.93 -3.08 0.33
N GLN A 81 -10.77 -2.99 1.00
CA GLN A 81 -10.02 -1.74 1.11
C GLN A 81 -9.31 -1.37 -0.20
N GLY A 82 -9.00 -2.37 -1.03
CA GLY A 82 -8.25 -2.24 -2.27
C GLY A 82 -6.74 -2.11 -2.04
N VAL A 83 -5.97 -2.49 -3.06
CA VAL A 83 -4.51 -2.31 -3.10
C VAL A 83 -4.19 -1.28 -4.16
N THR A 84 -3.42 -0.26 -3.79
CA THR A 84 -3.05 0.82 -4.72
C THR A 84 -1.66 0.57 -5.30
N VAL A 85 -1.58 0.53 -6.63
CA VAL A 85 -0.32 0.50 -7.39
C VAL A 85 -0.01 1.91 -7.85
N ARG A 86 1.21 2.37 -7.57
CA ARG A 86 1.71 3.68 -8.00
C ARG A 86 3.12 3.51 -8.56
N LYS A 87 3.38 4.20 -9.67
CA LYS A 87 4.72 4.35 -10.26
C LYS A 87 5.49 5.37 -9.40
N THR A 88 6.61 4.93 -8.86
CA THR A 88 7.55 5.80 -8.14
C THR A 88 8.91 5.60 -8.80
N GLY A 89 9.35 6.56 -9.61
CA GLY A 89 10.71 6.57 -10.17
C GLY A 89 11.44 7.77 -9.59
N ASP A 90 12.51 7.54 -8.81
CA ASP A 90 13.41 8.51 -8.14
C ASP A 90 12.88 9.94 -8.00
N THR A 91 11.64 10.06 -7.53
CA THR A 91 11.01 11.29 -7.13
C THR A 91 10.72 11.08 -5.68
N ASN A 92 11.75 11.35 -4.89
CA ASN A 92 11.55 11.69 -3.52
C ASN A 92 10.48 12.80 -3.50
N ILE A 93 9.34 12.50 -2.87
CA ILE A 93 8.21 13.39 -2.52
C ILE A 93 7.13 13.61 -3.60
N LEU A 94 6.02 12.86 -3.44
CA LEU A 94 4.70 13.49 -3.33
C LEU A 94 3.90 12.83 -2.21
N THR A 95 4.20 13.25 -0.98
CA THR A 95 3.34 13.05 0.18
C THR A 95 2.03 13.81 -0.06
N ILE A 96 1.02 13.15 -0.61
CA ILE A 96 -0.36 13.64 -0.48
C ILE A 96 -0.77 13.28 0.95
N ALA A 97 -0.39 14.13 1.90
CA ALA A 97 -1.17 14.27 3.11
C ALA A 97 -2.57 14.70 2.66
N PHE A 98 -3.61 13.98 3.08
CA PHE A 98 -4.96 14.52 3.04
C PHE A 98 -4.98 15.72 3.99
N VAL A 99 -4.61 16.90 3.50
CA VAL A 99 -5.10 18.14 4.09
C VAL A 99 -6.46 18.34 3.46
N SER A 100 -7.50 18.19 4.27
CA SER A 100 -8.83 18.63 3.89
C SER A 100 -8.76 20.13 3.63
N THR A 101 -8.77 20.54 2.36
CA THR A 101 -8.96 21.94 1.93
C THR A 101 -10.44 22.35 1.96
N ASP A 102 -11.28 21.62 2.69
CA ASP A 102 -12.68 21.99 2.91
C ASP A 102 -13.11 21.67 4.34
N GLY A 103 -12.32 22.09 5.33
CA GLY A 103 -12.75 22.54 6.68
C GLY A 103 -13.83 21.80 7.49
N SER A 104 -14.33 20.63 7.09
CA SER A 104 -15.59 20.04 7.55
C SER A 104 -15.43 18.59 7.98
N MET A 105 -14.24 18.21 8.43
CA MET A 105 -14.14 17.08 9.35
C MET A 105 -14.36 17.62 10.77
N ASP A 106 -15.64 17.71 11.10
CA ASP A 106 -16.16 17.92 12.45
C ASP A 106 -15.40 17.04 13.45
N LYS A 107 -14.57 17.69 14.26
CA LYS A 107 -14.03 17.06 15.46
C LYS A 107 -15.20 16.84 16.43
N PRO A 108 -15.47 15.61 16.89
CA PRO A 108 -16.33 15.41 18.04
C PRO A 108 -15.63 16.05 19.25
N ARG A 109 -16.09 17.25 19.60
CA ARG A 109 -15.53 18.09 20.66
C ARG A 109 -15.88 17.49 22.01
N TYR A 110 -15.06 16.56 22.48
CA TYR A 110 -15.09 16.09 23.85
C TYR A 110 -14.57 17.16 24.83
N LEU A 111 -15.46 17.56 25.73
CA LEU A 111 -15.29 17.93 27.14
C LEU A 111 -14.82 19.32 27.62
N ARG A 112 -15.58 19.69 28.68
CA ARG A 112 -15.26 20.43 29.91
C ARG A 112 -15.39 21.96 29.85
N LEU A 113 -16.42 22.54 30.49
CA LEU A 113 -16.58 22.81 31.94
C LEU A 113 -15.47 23.71 32.49
N CYS A 114 -15.77 25.01 32.66
CA CYS A 114 -15.75 25.72 33.95
C CYS A 114 -15.83 27.26 33.78
N ARG A 115 -16.71 27.88 34.59
CA ARG A 115 -16.65 29.23 35.18
C ARG A 115 -16.43 30.44 34.27
N GLN A 116 -17.44 31.32 34.23
CA GLN A 116 -17.41 32.51 35.10
C GLN A 116 -18.83 32.92 35.46
#